data_AF-A0A399Z8T9-F1
#
_entry.id   AF-A0A399Z8T9-F1
#
_cell.length_a   1.000
_cell.length_b   1.000
_cell.length_c   1.000
_cell.angle_alpha   90.00
_cell.angle_beta   90.00
_cell.angle_gamma   90.00
#
_symmetry.space_group_name_H-M   'P 1'
#
loop_
_entity.id
_entity.type
_entity.pdbx_description
1 polymer ?
#
loop_
_entity_poly.entity_id
_entity_poly.type
_entity_poly.pdbx_seq_one_letter_code
_entity_poly.pdbx_strand_id
1 'polypeptide(L)'
;MMPIQLTLAARYLWGRKLRTFLTTLAIVFGVLVIFSMNILLPTMMQAFATSLQSAAGQVDLTITHKSGETFSTRVLDQIENVDGIRAASGTLERPINIPA
;
A
#
# COMPACT_ATOMS: atom_id res chain seq x y z
N MET A 1 -33.44 -3.25 -23.81
CA MET A 1 -33.83 -1.86 -23.47
C MET A 1 -32.65 -0.94 -23.05
N MET A 2 -31.46 -1.47 -22.76
CA MET A 2 -30.30 -0.67 -22.32
C MET A 2 -29.47 0.11 -23.38
N PRO A 3 -29.38 -0.29 -24.66
CA PRO A 3 -28.41 0.34 -25.57
C PRO A 3 -28.81 1.76 -25.96
N ILE A 4 -30.12 2.02 -26.11
CA ILE A 4 -30.62 3.34 -26.53
C ILE A 4 -30.39 4.42 -25.46
N GLN A 5 -30.46 4.04 -24.18
CA GLN A 5 -30.26 4.96 -23.06
C GLN A 5 -28.79 5.37 -22.93
N LEU A 6 -27.86 4.42 -23.12
CA LEU A 6 -26.42 4.69 -23.15
C LEU A 6 -26.04 5.60 -24.33
N THR A 7 -26.59 5.36 -25.53
CA THR A 7 -26.33 6.20 -26.69
C THR A 7 -26.86 7.63 -26.49
N LEU A 8 -28.05 7.78 -25.91
CA LEU A 8 -28.60 9.10 -25.58
C LEU A 8 -27.73 9.81 -24.53
N ALA A 9 -27.36 9.14 -23.44
CA ALA A 9 -26.49 9.70 -22.41
C ALA A 9 -25.12 10.14 -22.96
N ALA A 10 -24.49 9.30 -23.80
CA ALA A 10 -23.22 9.64 -24.45
C ALA A 10 -23.34 10.88 -25.35
N ARG A 11 -24.44 10.99 -26.12
CA ARG A 11 -24.73 12.18 -26.93
C ARG A 11 -24.99 13.43 -26.08
N TYR A 12 -25.69 13.28 -24.95
CA TYR A 12 -25.93 14.38 -24.00
C TYR A 12 -24.63 14.88 -23.36
N LEU A 13 -23.71 13.98 -23.00
CA LEU A 13 -22.38 14.34 -22.49
C LEU A 13 -21.55 15.06 -23.56
N TRP A 14 -21.58 14.59 -24.81
CA TRP A 14 -20.89 15.24 -25.93
C TRP A 14 -21.42 16.65 -26.24
N GLY A 15 -22.70 16.90 -25.98
CA GLY A 15 -23.32 18.22 -26.14
C GLY A 15 -22.85 19.27 -25.13
N ARG A 16 -22.28 18.87 -23.97
CA ARG A 16 -21.84 19.77 -22.90
C ARG A 16 -20.39 19.51 -22.48
N LYS A 17 -19.49 19.55 -23.48
CA LYS A 17 -18.07 19.21 -23.37
C LYS A 17 -17.36 19.81 -22.16
N LEU A 18 -17.54 21.11 -21.90
CA LEU A 18 -16.87 21.80 -20.78
C LEU A 18 -17.30 21.23 -19.43
N ARG A 19 -18.61 21.07 -19.21
CA ARG A 19 -19.13 20.57 -17.93
C ARG A 19 -18.69 19.13 -17.70
N THR A 20 -18.86 18.27 -18.72
CA THR A 20 -18.44 16.88 -18.65
C THR A 20 -16.95 16.75 -18.35
N PHE A 21 -16.12 17.53 -19.05
CA PHE A 21 -14.68 17.54 -18.80
C PHE A 21 -14.35 17.94 -17.36
N LEU A 22 -14.90 19.06 -16.87
CA LEU A 22 -14.64 19.55 -15.51
C LEU A 22 -15.13 18.58 -14.43
N THR A 23 -16.29 17.96 -14.61
CA THR A 23 -16.82 16.98 -13.64
C THR A 23 -16.00 15.69 -13.62
N THR A 24 -15.58 15.19 -14.78
CA THR A 24 -14.71 14.02 -14.87
C THR A 24 -13.35 14.32 -14.25
N LEU A 25 -12.79 15.50 -14.51
CA LEU A 25 -11.53 15.94 -13.92
C LEU A 25 -11.61 16.00 -12.39
N ALA A 26 -12.70 16.55 -11.84
CA ALA A 26 -12.92 16.59 -10.39
C ALA A 26 -12.98 15.19 -9.77
N ILE A 27 -13.69 14.25 -10.41
CA ILE A 27 -13.76 12.85 -9.95
C ILE A 27 -12.37 12.19 -10.01
N VAL A 28 -11.63 12.38 -11.11
CA VAL A 28 -10.28 11.84 -11.27
C VAL A 28 -9.36 12.35 -10.16
N PHE A 29 -9.34 13.67 -9.92
CA PHE A 29 -8.53 14.24 -8.83
C PHE A 29 -8.93 13.69 -7.46
N GLY A 30 -10.23 13.60 -7.16
CA GLY A 30 -10.71 13.05 -5.89
C GLY A 30 -10.24 11.61 -5.66
N VAL A 31 -10.38 10.74 -6.66
CA VAL A 31 -9.92 9.35 -6.58
C VAL A 31 -8.39 9.30 -6.43
N LEU A 32 -7.66 10.10 -7.20
CA LEU A 32 -6.20 10.13 -7.17
C LEU A 32 -5.67 10.51 -5.79
N VAL A 33 -6.26 11.52 -5.14
CA VAL A 33 -5.88 11.93 -3.77
C VAL A 33 -6.10 10.81 -2.75
N ILE A 34 -7.24 10.11 -2.81
CA ILE A 34 -7.54 9.00 -1.91
C ILE A 34 -6.52 7.85 -2.08
N PHE A 35 -6.21 7.51 -3.34
CA PHE A 35 -5.19 6.49 -3.64
C PHE A 35 -3.79 6.95 -3.22
N SER A 36 -3.43 8.21 -3.48
CA SER A 36 -2.15 8.78 -3.09
C SER A 36 -1.95 8.71 -1.58
N MET A 37 -2.95 9.10 -0.77
CA MET A 37 -2.85 8.99 0.69
C MET A 37 -2.74 7.54 1.17
N ASN A 38 -3.45 6.61 0.53
CA ASN A 38 -3.33 5.18 0.84
C ASN A 38 -1.94 4.62 0.54
N ILE A 39 -1.23 5.16 -0.45
CA ILE A 39 0.13 4.72 -0.83
C ILE A 39 1.21 5.49 -0.03
N LEU A 40 1.01 6.78 0.22
CA LEU A 40 1.99 7.64 0.90
C LEU A 40 2.18 7.28 2.37
N LEU A 41 1.09 7.03 3.10
CA LEU A 41 1.19 6.71 4.53
C LEU A 41 2.06 5.46 4.81
N PRO A 42 1.84 4.30 4.18
CA PRO A 42 2.67 3.12 4.43
C PRO A 42 4.11 3.31 3.96
N THR A 43 4.33 4.01 2.84
CA THR A 43 5.70 4.25 2.32
C THR A 43 6.50 5.20 3.20
N MET A 44 5.87 6.27 3.72
CA MET A 44 6.51 7.16 4.70
C MET A 44 6.83 6.44 6.00
N MET A 45 5.89 5.64 6.52
CA MET A 45 6.13 4.82 7.72
C MET A 45 7.28 3.84 7.51
N GLN A 46 7.33 3.18 6.36
CA GLN A 46 8.39 2.24 6.04
C GLN A 46 9.75 2.93 5.90
N ALA A 47 9.82 4.06 5.21
CA ALA A 47 11.04 4.85 5.09
C ALA A 47 11.53 5.35 6.46
N PHE A 48 10.61 5.78 7.32
CA PHE A 48 10.93 6.19 8.69
C PHE A 48 11.44 5.01 9.54
N ALA A 49 10.78 3.86 9.46
CA ALA A 49 11.19 2.64 10.16
C ALA A 49 12.58 2.17 9.70
N THR A 50 12.84 2.16 8.39
CA THR A 50 14.16 1.84 7.83
C THR A 50 15.22 2.83 8.29
N SER A 51 14.92 4.13 8.28
CA SER A 51 15.87 5.16 8.73
C SER A 51 16.23 5.02 10.21
N LEU A 52 15.25 4.71 11.06
CA LEU A 52 15.48 4.42 12.48
C LEU A 52 16.27 3.14 12.70
N GLN A 53 15.98 2.06 11.98
CA GLN A 53 16.75 0.81 12.07
C GLN A 53 18.21 0.99 11.64
N SER A 54 18.45 1.74 10.56
CA SER A 54 19.81 2.08 10.13
C SER A 54 20.54 2.98 11.13
N ALA A 55 19.85 3.93 11.77
CA ALA A 55 20.45 4.79 12.80
C ALA A 55 20.71 4.08 14.13
N ALA A 56 19.87 3.11 14.50
CA ALA A 56 20.04 2.29 15.70
C ALA A 56 21.17 1.25 15.58
N GLY A 57 21.72 1.04 14.38
CA GLY A 57 22.92 0.22 14.16
C GLY A 57 22.77 -1.25 14.53
N GLN A 58 21.53 -1.76 14.64
CA GLN A 58 21.26 -3.08 15.22
C GLN A 58 20.69 -4.10 14.24
N VAL A 59 20.45 -3.72 12.98
CA VAL A 59 19.90 -4.63 11.97
C VAL A 59 20.51 -4.32 10.59
N ASP A 60 21.37 -5.20 10.09
CA ASP A 60 21.92 -5.11 8.73
C ASP A 60 20.89 -5.48 7.65
N LEU A 61 19.96 -6.38 7.98
CA LEU A 61 18.95 -6.93 7.06
C LEU A 61 17.61 -7.16 7.78
N THR A 62 16.54 -6.59 7.22
CA THR A 62 15.15 -6.82 7.68
C THR A 62 14.38 -7.58 6.61
N ILE A 63 13.84 -8.76 6.97
CA ILE A 63 13.06 -9.60 6.06
C ILE A 63 11.58 -9.49 6.45
N THR A 64 10.73 -9.05 5.52
CA THR A 64 9.28 -8.88 5.75
C THR A 64 8.47 -9.56 4.64
N HIS A 65 7.25 -10.00 4.95
CA HIS A 65 6.38 -10.64 3.98
C HIS A 65 5.57 -9.59 3.20
N LYS A 66 5.57 -9.66 1.86
CA LYS A 66 4.85 -8.68 1.01
C LYS A 66 3.33 -8.67 1.25
N SER A 67 2.74 -9.79 1.64
CA SER A 67 1.30 -9.87 1.98
C SER A 67 0.99 -9.60 3.46
N GLY A 68 2.00 -9.38 4.31
CA GLY A 68 1.81 -9.27 5.76
C GLY A 68 1.48 -10.59 6.47
N GLU A 69 1.60 -11.73 5.79
CA GLU A 69 1.44 -13.05 6.40
C GLU A 69 2.63 -13.42 7.32
N THR A 70 2.37 -14.38 8.21
CA THR A 70 3.36 -14.87 9.18
C THR A 70 4.36 -15.81 8.51
N PHE A 71 5.64 -15.66 8.84
CA PHE A 71 6.65 -16.66 8.49
C PHE A 71 6.47 -17.94 9.31
N SER A 72 6.77 -19.09 8.71
CA SER A 72 6.93 -20.34 9.46
C SER A 72 8.19 -20.25 10.33
N THR A 73 8.14 -20.79 11.55
CA THR A 73 9.29 -20.81 12.49
C THR A 73 10.54 -21.43 11.88
N ARG A 74 10.38 -22.40 10.96
CA ARG A 74 11.49 -23.05 10.24
C ARG A 74 12.35 -22.08 9.41
N VAL A 75 11.78 -20.95 9.00
CA VAL A 75 12.51 -19.94 8.23
C VAL A 75 13.55 -19.26 9.10
N LEU A 76 13.26 -19.02 10.38
CA LEU A 76 14.23 -18.47 11.32
C LEU A 76 15.40 -19.44 11.53
N ASP A 77 15.10 -20.72 11.76
CA ASP A 77 16.12 -21.78 11.89
C ASP A 77 17.01 -21.85 10.65
N GLN A 78 16.42 -21.73 9.45
CA GLN A 78 17.19 -21.78 8.21
C GLN A 78 18.11 -20.56 8.06
N ILE A 79 17.68 -19.38 8.48
CA ILE A 79 18.46 -18.14 8.42
C ILE A 79 19.60 -18.17 9.44
N GLU A 80 19.36 -18.61 10.68
CA GLU A 80 20.43 -18.74 11.69
C GLU A 80 21.57 -19.66 11.26
N ASN A 81 21.27 -20.66 10.42
CA ASN A 81 22.27 -21.61 9.90
C ASN A 81 23.04 -21.11 8.66
N VAL A 82 22.81 -19.89 8.18
CA VAL A 82 23.57 -19.32 7.05
C VAL A 82 24.89 -18.75 7.55
N ASP A 83 25.99 -19.16 6.91
CA ASP A 83 27.33 -18.63 7.20
C ASP A 83 27.38 -17.10 7.07
N GLY A 84 27.82 -16.45 8.16
CA GLY A 84 27.94 -14.98 8.24
C GLY A 84 26.82 -14.29 9.04
N ILE A 85 25.78 -15.01 9.47
CA ILE A 85 24.72 -14.45 10.32
C ILE A 85 25.10 -14.58 11.80
N ARG A 86 25.28 -13.44 12.49
CA ARG A 86 25.71 -13.42 13.89
C ARG A 86 24.55 -13.55 14.89
N ALA A 87 23.38 -13.02 14.53
CA ALA A 87 22.15 -13.10 15.31
C ALA A 87 20.96 -12.89 14.37
N ALA A 88 19.93 -13.71 14.52
CA ALA A 88 18.63 -13.50 13.89
C ALA A 88 17.56 -13.40 14.99
N SER A 89 16.51 -12.65 14.74
CA SER A 89 15.36 -12.54 15.66
C SER A 89 14.07 -12.41 14.86
N GLY A 90 13.03 -13.11 15.29
CA GLY A 90 11.70 -13.05 14.69
C GLY A 90 10.80 -12.04 15.40
N THR A 91 10.20 -11.12 14.63
CA THR A 91 9.22 -10.14 15.14
C THR A 91 7.88 -10.35 14.45
N LEU A 92 6.79 -10.38 15.24
CA LEU A 92 5.43 -10.45 14.74
C LEU A 92 4.71 -9.13 15.07
N GLU A 93 4.34 -8.37 14.04
CA GLU A 93 3.54 -7.15 14.18
C GLU A 93 2.19 -7.36 13.52
N ARG A 94 1.11 -7.29 14.31
CA ARG A 94 -0.26 -7.41 13.81
C ARG A 94 -1.09 -6.21 14.28
N PRO A 95 -1.66 -5.42 13.37
CA PRO A 95 -2.58 -4.37 13.75
C PRO A 95 -3.83 -5.02 14.36
N ILE A 96 -4.07 -4.77 15.65
CA ILE A 96 -5.29 -5.17 16.34
C ILE A 96 -6.23 -3.98 16.39
N ASN A 97 -7.46 -4.14 15.89
CA ASN A 97 -8.51 -3.15 16.09
C ASN A 97 -9.05 -3.34 17.51
N ILE A 98 -8.72 -2.42 18.41
CA ILE A 98 -9.33 -2.39 19.74
C ILE A 98 -10.74 -1.80 19.56
N PRO A 99 -11.81 -2.54 19.93
CA PRO A 99 -13.16 -1.97 19.92
C PRO A 99 -13.23 -0.81 20.93
N ALA A 100 -13.92 0.26 20.53
CA ALA A 100 -14.10 1.48 21.32
C ALA A 100 -14.81 1.23 22.66
#